data_AF-A0A2T0VDQ0-F1
#
_entry.id   AF-A0A2T0VDQ0-F1
#
_cell.length_a   1.000
_cell.length_b   1.000
_cell.length_c   1.000
_cell.angle_alpha   90.00
_cell.angle_beta   90.00
_cell.angle_gamma   90.00
#
_symmetry.space_group_name_H-M   'P 1'
#
loop_
_entity.id
_entity.type
_entity.pdbx_description
1 polymer ?
#
loop_
_entity_poly.entity_id
_entity_poly.type
_entity_poly.pdbx_seq_one_letter_code
_entity_poly.pdbx_strand_id
1 'polypeptide(L)'
;MSPAPSAPHTPTGRPHAIRRRTAALILGTVLGAAMLSGCSQIDDAVASDLQQSVQLVANHSAGSDTAAALAELDALQQKLDSARADGGVSAERADAIQEGLDLVRADLDALVAKAAEEEAEARAAVEAQEAADAAAAKAQADADAAAKAQADAEAKAAADAAAAAEAAAEEARQAAENAADEQSDDNSDNENKPDKEEKPDKDE
;
A
#
# COMPACT_ATOMS: atom_id res chain seq x y z
N MET A 1 40.81 19.28 1.41
CA MET A 1 41.54 18.13 0.84
C MET A 1 41.69 17.07 1.92
N SER A 2 40.74 16.14 2.03
CA SER A 2 40.83 14.81 2.65
C SER A 2 39.44 14.15 2.73
N PRO A 3 39.37 12.80 2.74
CA PRO A 3 38.33 12.03 2.05
C PRO A 3 37.20 11.47 2.94
N ALA A 4 36.20 10.91 2.26
CA ALA A 4 34.98 10.27 2.77
C ALA A 4 35.20 9.04 3.68
N PRO A 5 34.16 8.63 4.41
CA PRO A 5 33.82 7.21 4.54
C PRO A 5 32.43 6.87 3.98
N SER A 6 32.42 5.91 3.05
CA SER A 6 31.25 5.24 2.49
C SER A 6 30.40 4.56 3.57
N ALA A 7 29.08 4.71 3.45
CA ALA A 7 28.11 3.94 4.23
C ALA A 7 27.69 2.65 3.50
N PRO A 8 27.38 1.57 4.24
CA PRO A 8 27.12 0.24 3.71
C PRO A 8 25.74 0.11 3.04
N HIS A 9 25.74 -0.66 1.95
CA HIS A 9 24.57 -1.14 1.22
C HIS A 9 23.82 -2.17 2.08
N THR A 10 22.53 -1.94 2.27
CA THR A 10 21.61 -2.92 2.86
C THR A 10 21.19 -3.93 1.80
N PRO A 11 21.40 -5.25 2.02
CA PRO A 11 20.82 -6.28 1.17
C PRO A 11 19.33 -6.43 1.52
N THR A 12 18.44 -5.90 0.69
CA THR A 12 17.02 -6.27 0.75
C THR A 12 16.86 -7.72 0.31
N GLY A 13 16.40 -8.54 1.24
CA GLY A 13 16.20 -9.97 1.10
C GLY A 13 15.34 -10.34 -0.11
N ARG A 14 15.81 -11.34 -0.85
CA ARG A 14 15.01 -12.08 -1.81
C ARG A 14 14.09 -13.02 -1.02
N PRO A 15 12.76 -12.87 -1.06
CA PRO A 15 11.87 -13.86 -0.47
C PRO A 15 12.05 -15.20 -1.18
N HIS A 16 12.22 -16.22 -0.36
CA HIS A 16 12.48 -17.60 -0.75
C HIS A 16 11.38 -18.18 -1.64
N ALA A 17 11.58 -18.14 -2.96
CA ALA A 17 10.90 -19.02 -3.91
C ALA A 17 11.49 -20.45 -3.84
N ILE A 18 11.48 -21.06 -2.65
CA ILE A 18 11.93 -22.44 -2.40
C ILE A 18 10.88 -23.14 -1.54
N ARG A 19 9.63 -23.20 -2.02
CA ARG A 19 8.58 -24.03 -1.42
C ARG A 19 7.69 -24.74 -2.47
N ARG A 20 8.18 -24.91 -3.69
CA ARG A 20 7.45 -25.62 -4.77
C ARG A 20 8.14 -26.89 -5.29
N ARG A 21 9.24 -27.33 -4.68
CA ARG A 21 10.00 -28.51 -5.16
C ARG A 21 9.79 -29.80 -4.35
N THR A 22 9.08 -29.74 -3.22
CA THR A 22 8.90 -30.91 -2.34
C THR A 22 7.62 -31.69 -2.59
N ALA A 23 6.64 -31.15 -3.33
CA ALA A 23 5.42 -31.89 -3.69
C ALA A 23 5.67 -32.95 -4.79
N ALA A 24 6.69 -32.76 -5.62
CA ALA A 24 6.96 -33.64 -6.77
C ALA A 24 7.60 -35.00 -6.42
N LEU A 25 8.07 -35.21 -5.17
CA LEU A 25 8.82 -36.42 -4.81
C LEU A 25 7.98 -37.53 -4.15
N ILE A 26 6.75 -37.23 -3.71
CA ILE A 26 5.90 -38.24 -3.04
C ILE A 26 5.02 -39.01 -4.04
N LEU A 27 4.66 -38.39 -5.18
CA LEU A 27 3.80 -39.04 -6.19
C LEU A 27 4.53 -40.15 -6.99
N GLY A 28 5.86 -40.10 -7.06
CA GLY A 28 6.66 -41.06 -7.83
C GLY A 28 6.81 -42.44 -7.17
N THR A 29 6.76 -42.53 -5.85
CA THR A 29 7.02 -43.80 -5.14
C THR A 29 5.79 -44.70 -5.03
N VAL A 30 4.57 -44.13 -4.99
CA VAL A 30 3.33 -44.91 -4.97
C VAL A 30 3.03 -45.50 -6.36
N LEU A 31 3.23 -44.73 -7.43
CA LEU A 31 3.05 -45.24 -8.80
C LEU A 31 4.10 -46.29 -9.20
N GLY A 32 5.34 -46.18 -8.68
CA GLY A 32 6.42 -47.11 -9.01
C GLY A 32 6.23 -48.53 -8.47
N ALA A 33 5.60 -48.69 -7.30
CA ALA A 33 5.37 -50.00 -6.69
C ALA A 33 4.24 -50.79 -7.37
N ALA A 34 3.22 -50.11 -7.91
CA ALA A 34 2.11 -50.75 -8.64
C ALA A 34 2.49 -51.13 -10.09
N MET A 35 3.50 -50.48 -10.68
CA MET A 35 3.92 -50.77 -12.06
C MET A 35 4.80 -52.01 -12.19
N LEU A 36 5.48 -52.45 -11.11
CA LEU A 36 6.48 -53.52 -11.21
C LEU A 36 5.92 -54.95 -11.05
N SER A 37 4.68 -55.12 -10.59
CA SER A 37 4.06 -56.45 -10.37
C SER A 37 3.01 -56.85 -11.41
N GLY A 38 2.68 -56.01 -12.40
CA GLY A 38 1.47 -56.21 -13.22
C GLY A 38 1.55 -55.80 -14.69
N CYS A 39 2.70 -55.93 -15.35
CA CYS A 39 2.88 -55.60 -16.77
C CYS A 39 2.43 -56.74 -17.73
N SER A 40 1.40 -57.51 -17.38
CA SER A 40 1.03 -58.72 -18.14
C SER A 40 -0.39 -58.78 -18.70
N GLN A 41 -1.25 -57.78 -18.50
CA GLN A 41 -2.64 -57.81 -18.99
C GLN A 41 -3.22 -56.41 -19.27
N ILE A 42 -2.52 -55.54 -20.00
CA ILE A 42 -3.13 -54.36 -20.62
C ILE A 42 -2.83 -54.44 -22.12
N ASP A 43 -3.81 -54.09 -22.94
CA ASP A 43 -3.61 -53.95 -24.38
C ASP A 43 -2.64 -52.78 -24.67
N ASP A 44 -1.67 -52.99 -25.55
CA ASP A 44 -0.62 -52.01 -25.84
C ASP A 44 -1.19 -50.68 -26.37
N ALA A 45 -2.29 -50.71 -27.13
CA ALA A 45 -2.93 -49.49 -27.63
C ALA A 45 -3.60 -48.73 -26.49
N VAL A 46 -4.25 -49.43 -25.55
CA VAL A 46 -4.83 -48.83 -24.33
C VAL A 46 -3.73 -48.23 -23.45
N ALA A 47 -2.60 -48.92 -23.28
CA ALA A 47 -1.46 -48.38 -22.52
C ALA A 47 -0.95 -47.06 -23.11
N SER A 48 -0.76 -47.02 -24.43
CA SER A 48 -0.26 -45.83 -25.12
C SER A 48 -1.22 -44.64 -24.97
N ASP A 49 -2.52 -44.87 -25.08
CA ASP A 49 -3.52 -43.80 -24.97
C ASP A 49 -3.63 -43.24 -23.53
N LEU A 50 -3.54 -44.11 -22.52
CA LEU A 50 -3.50 -43.69 -21.11
C LEU A 50 -2.22 -42.90 -20.81
N GLN A 51 -1.05 -43.33 -21.32
CA GLN A 51 0.22 -42.63 -21.15
C GLN A 51 0.19 -41.23 -21.79
N GLN A 52 -0.36 -41.12 -23.00
CA GLN A 52 -0.50 -39.84 -23.69
C GLN A 52 -1.42 -38.89 -22.92
N SER A 53 -2.53 -39.40 -22.37
CA SER A 53 -3.47 -38.61 -21.59
C SER A 53 -2.83 -38.08 -20.29
N VAL A 54 -2.05 -38.91 -19.58
CA VAL A 54 -1.28 -38.47 -18.40
C VAL A 54 -0.25 -37.39 -18.77
N GLN A 55 0.39 -37.51 -19.94
CA GLN A 55 1.33 -36.50 -20.42
C GLN A 55 0.64 -35.15 -20.68
N LEU A 56 -0.57 -35.15 -21.24
CA LEU A 56 -1.35 -33.92 -21.45
C LEU A 56 -1.73 -33.26 -20.12
N VAL A 57 -2.23 -34.02 -19.15
CA VAL A 57 -2.54 -33.52 -17.80
C VAL A 57 -1.30 -32.88 -17.16
N ALA A 58 -0.14 -33.54 -17.26
CA ALA A 58 1.13 -33.01 -16.74
C ALA A 58 1.55 -31.71 -17.43
N ASN A 59 1.35 -31.61 -18.75
CA ASN A 59 1.68 -30.42 -19.51
C ASN A 59 0.78 -29.23 -19.15
N HIS A 60 -0.53 -29.44 -19.04
CA HIS A 60 -1.48 -28.41 -18.59
C HIS A 60 -1.19 -27.96 -17.15
N SER A 61 -0.88 -28.90 -16.25
CA SER A 61 -0.50 -28.60 -14.86
C SER A 61 0.79 -27.77 -14.78
N ALA A 62 1.80 -28.09 -15.60
CA ALA A 62 3.03 -27.30 -15.68
C ALA A 62 2.79 -25.90 -16.27
N GLY A 63 1.84 -25.78 -17.20
CA GLY A 63 1.38 -24.53 -17.79
C GLY A 63 0.52 -23.66 -16.88
N SER A 64 0.20 -24.10 -15.66
CA SER A 64 -0.78 -23.46 -14.75
C SER A 64 -2.19 -23.33 -15.36
N ASP A 65 -2.53 -24.18 -16.33
CA ASP A 65 -3.87 -24.26 -16.92
C ASP A 65 -4.68 -25.36 -16.23
N THR A 66 -5.16 -25.04 -15.03
CA THR A 66 -5.85 -26.00 -14.16
C THR A 66 -7.20 -26.43 -14.75
N ALA A 67 -7.86 -25.56 -15.51
CA ALA A 67 -9.13 -25.85 -16.16
C ALA A 67 -8.95 -26.89 -17.29
N ALA A 68 -7.93 -26.72 -18.14
CA ALA A 68 -7.62 -27.71 -19.15
C ALA A 68 -7.13 -29.03 -18.52
N ALA A 69 -6.35 -28.98 -17.45
CA ALA A 69 -5.92 -30.17 -16.73
C ALA A 69 -7.10 -30.99 -16.17
N LEU A 70 -8.11 -30.32 -15.60
CA LEU A 70 -9.34 -30.97 -15.12
C LEU A 70 -10.15 -31.59 -16.28
N ALA A 71 -10.27 -30.89 -17.41
CA ALA A 71 -10.97 -31.43 -18.58
C ALA A 71 -10.26 -32.68 -19.17
N GLU A 72 -8.92 -32.68 -19.20
CA GLU A 72 -8.15 -33.85 -19.62
C GLU A 72 -8.25 -35.01 -18.63
N LEU A 73 -8.34 -34.74 -17.32
CA LEU A 73 -8.62 -35.78 -16.31
C LEU A 73 -10.01 -36.40 -16.51
N ASP A 74 -11.02 -35.61 -16.87
CA ASP A 74 -12.35 -36.13 -17.21
C ASP A 74 -12.32 -37.04 -18.44
N ALA A 75 -11.57 -36.66 -19.47
CA ALA A 75 -11.37 -37.50 -20.65
C ALA A 75 -10.64 -38.80 -20.29
N LEU A 76 -9.61 -38.73 -19.42
CA LEU A 76 -8.87 -39.90 -18.95
C LEU A 76 -9.76 -40.86 -18.14
N GLN A 77 -10.63 -40.33 -17.30
CA GLN A 77 -11.60 -41.14 -16.55
C GLN A 77 -12.56 -41.88 -17.49
N GLN A 78 -13.10 -41.21 -18.51
CA GLN A 78 -13.97 -41.85 -19.51
C GLN A 78 -13.25 -42.96 -20.28
N LYS A 79 -11.97 -42.76 -20.63
CA LYS A 79 -11.14 -43.78 -21.29
C LYS A 79 -10.90 -44.99 -20.39
N LEU A 80 -10.63 -44.78 -19.11
CA LEU A 80 -10.48 -45.86 -18.13
C LEU A 80 -11.76 -46.67 -17.98
N ASP A 81 -12.91 -46.00 -17.89
CA ASP A 81 -14.22 -46.65 -17.80
C ASP A 81 -14.53 -47.49 -19.04
N SER A 82 -14.25 -46.97 -20.24
CA SER A 82 -14.39 -47.74 -21.49
C SER A 82 -13.46 -48.94 -21.51
N ALA A 83 -12.18 -48.76 -21.18
CA ALA A 83 -11.20 -49.85 -21.19
C ALA A 83 -11.54 -50.95 -20.17
N ARG A 84 -12.13 -50.58 -19.02
CA ARG A 84 -12.68 -51.52 -18.04
C ARG A 84 -13.88 -52.27 -18.61
N ALA A 85 -14.82 -51.59 -19.26
CA ALA A 85 -16.02 -52.19 -19.85
C ALA A 85 -15.68 -53.17 -20.98
N ASP A 86 -14.67 -52.85 -21.78
CA ASP A 86 -14.18 -53.68 -22.88
C ASP A 86 -13.25 -54.83 -22.41
N GLY A 87 -12.92 -54.86 -21.11
CA GLY A 87 -12.02 -55.87 -20.53
C GLY A 87 -10.54 -55.66 -20.85
N GLY A 88 -10.18 -54.52 -21.43
CA GLY A 88 -8.78 -54.12 -21.68
C GLY A 88 -8.00 -53.76 -20.40
N VAL A 89 -8.70 -53.53 -19.29
CA VAL A 89 -8.14 -53.34 -17.94
C VAL A 89 -8.95 -54.16 -16.93
N SER A 90 -8.27 -54.88 -16.03
CA SER A 90 -8.94 -55.61 -14.94
C SER A 90 -9.61 -54.65 -13.95
N ALA A 91 -10.70 -55.08 -13.31
CA ALA A 91 -11.43 -54.26 -12.35
C ALA A 91 -10.51 -53.74 -11.21
N GLU A 92 -9.70 -54.61 -10.62
CA GLU A 92 -8.77 -54.23 -9.54
C GLU A 92 -7.73 -53.18 -10.00
N ARG A 93 -7.25 -53.28 -11.25
CA ARG A 93 -6.31 -52.28 -11.80
C ARG A 93 -7.01 -50.97 -12.10
N ALA A 94 -8.24 -51.01 -12.61
CA ALA A 94 -9.02 -49.81 -12.87
C ALA A 94 -9.35 -49.07 -11.56
N ASP A 95 -9.72 -49.80 -10.50
CA ASP A 95 -9.98 -49.22 -9.18
C ASP A 95 -8.73 -48.52 -8.62
N ALA A 96 -7.54 -49.12 -8.74
CA ALA A 96 -6.29 -48.50 -8.31
C ALA A 96 -5.91 -47.24 -9.12
N ILE A 97 -6.22 -47.21 -10.43
CA ILE A 97 -6.01 -46.01 -11.26
C ILE A 97 -7.01 -44.92 -10.87
N GLN A 98 -8.28 -45.29 -10.64
CA GLN A 98 -9.32 -44.36 -10.23
C GLN A 98 -8.97 -43.65 -8.92
N GLU A 99 -8.48 -44.37 -7.91
CA GLU A 99 -8.00 -43.77 -6.66
C GLU A 99 -6.90 -42.71 -6.92
N GLY A 100 -5.99 -42.99 -7.85
CA GLY A 100 -4.97 -42.03 -8.27
C GLY A 100 -5.55 -40.79 -8.95
N LEU A 101 -6.53 -40.97 -9.85
CA LEU A 101 -7.22 -39.87 -10.53
C LEU A 101 -7.97 -39.00 -9.52
N ASP A 102 -8.65 -39.59 -8.55
CA ASP A 102 -9.40 -38.88 -7.51
C ASP A 102 -8.47 -38.02 -6.65
N LEU A 103 -7.28 -38.52 -6.30
CA LEU A 103 -6.26 -37.76 -5.57
C LEU A 103 -5.75 -36.56 -6.38
N VAL A 104 -5.45 -36.75 -7.66
CA VAL A 104 -4.99 -35.64 -8.53
C VAL A 104 -6.09 -34.60 -8.67
N ARG A 105 -7.35 -35.03 -8.83
CA ARG A 105 -8.50 -34.15 -8.94
C ARG A 105 -8.67 -33.29 -7.69
N ALA A 106 -8.58 -33.91 -6.50
CA ALA A 106 -8.62 -33.20 -5.24
C ALA A 106 -7.47 -32.19 -5.08
N ASP A 107 -6.26 -32.52 -5.55
CA ASP A 107 -5.11 -31.59 -5.52
C ASP A 107 -5.34 -30.40 -6.46
N LEU A 108 -5.81 -30.64 -7.69
CA LEU A 108 -6.12 -29.56 -8.63
C LEU A 108 -7.23 -28.63 -8.12
N ASP A 109 -8.29 -29.18 -7.53
CA ASP A 109 -9.37 -28.39 -6.93
C ASP A 109 -8.85 -27.54 -5.75
N ALA A 110 -7.96 -28.11 -4.91
CA ALA A 110 -7.31 -27.36 -3.84
C ALA A 110 -6.42 -26.23 -4.38
N LEU A 111 -5.73 -26.43 -5.51
CA LEU A 111 -4.96 -25.38 -6.18
C LEU A 111 -5.87 -24.25 -6.71
N VAL A 112 -7.03 -24.59 -7.29
CA VAL A 112 -8.02 -23.60 -7.75
C VAL A 112 -8.55 -22.79 -6.56
N ALA A 113 -8.93 -23.45 -5.47
CA ALA A 113 -9.42 -22.77 -4.26
C ALA A 113 -8.37 -21.81 -3.69
N LYS A 114 -7.11 -22.27 -3.57
CA LYS A 114 -6.00 -21.44 -3.10
C LYS A 114 -5.74 -20.24 -4.00
N ALA A 115 -5.81 -20.42 -5.33
CA ALA A 115 -5.64 -19.32 -6.27
C ALA A 115 -6.75 -18.27 -6.12
N ALA A 116 -8.00 -18.70 -5.90
CA ALA A 116 -9.12 -17.81 -5.65
C ALA A 116 -8.97 -17.04 -4.33
N GLU A 117 -8.48 -17.69 -3.26
CA GLU A 117 -8.15 -17.03 -1.99
C GLU A 117 -7.07 -15.96 -2.18
N GLU A 118 -5.96 -16.29 -2.86
CA GLU A 118 -4.88 -15.34 -3.14
C GLU A 118 -5.37 -14.14 -3.97
N GLU A 119 -6.24 -14.37 -4.96
CA GLU A 119 -6.85 -13.29 -5.74
C GLU A 119 -7.78 -12.41 -4.89
N ALA A 120 -8.58 -13.00 -4.01
CA ALA A 120 -9.46 -12.27 -3.10
C ALA A 120 -8.65 -11.41 -2.11
N GLU A 121 -7.57 -11.95 -1.54
CA GLU A 121 -6.65 -11.20 -0.68
C GLU A 121 -5.99 -10.05 -1.43
N ALA A 122 -5.54 -10.27 -2.66
CA ALA A 122 -4.94 -9.23 -3.49
C ALA A 122 -5.95 -8.10 -3.78
N ARG A 123 -7.20 -8.43 -4.10
CA ARG A 123 -8.28 -7.45 -4.30
C ARG A 123 -8.55 -6.65 -3.04
N ALA A 124 -8.68 -7.33 -1.89
CA ALA A 124 -8.90 -6.68 -0.61
C ALA A 124 -7.74 -5.73 -0.23
N ALA A 125 -6.50 -6.10 -0.54
CA ALA A 125 -5.33 -5.25 -0.30
C ALA A 125 -5.35 -3.98 -1.17
N VAL A 126 -5.77 -4.08 -2.44
CA VAL A 126 -5.94 -2.91 -3.32
C VAL A 126 -7.03 -1.99 -2.79
N GLU A 127 -8.20 -2.52 -2.44
CA GLU A 127 -9.30 -1.74 -1.87
C GLU A 127 -8.91 -1.03 -0.56
N ALA A 128 -8.19 -1.72 0.32
CA ALA A 128 -7.68 -1.15 1.56
C ALA A 128 -6.68 -0.01 1.31
N GLN A 129 -5.79 -0.16 0.32
CA GLN A 129 -4.85 0.89 -0.07
C GLN A 129 -5.57 2.11 -0.64
N GLU A 130 -6.55 1.92 -1.52
CA GLU A 130 -7.36 3.02 -2.08
C GLU A 130 -8.13 3.77 -0.99
N ALA A 131 -8.69 3.05 -0.01
CA ALA A 131 -9.37 3.65 1.13
C ALA A 131 -8.39 4.45 2.03
N ALA A 132 -7.18 3.94 2.25
CA ALA A 132 -6.15 4.63 3.02
C ALA A 132 -5.69 5.92 2.31
N ASP A 133 -5.48 5.86 1.00
CA ASP A 133 -5.08 7.01 0.19
C ASP A 133 -6.17 8.09 0.16
N ALA A 134 -7.44 7.70 0.04
CA ALA A 134 -8.57 8.61 0.14
C ALA A 134 -8.67 9.27 1.53
N ALA A 135 -8.45 8.50 2.60
CA ALA A 135 -8.44 9.04 3.96
C ALA A 135 -7.28 10.02 4.18
N ALA A 136 -6.09 9.72 3.66
CA ALA A 136 -4.92 10.60 3.73
C ALA A 136 -5.15 11.91 2.94
N ALA A 137 -5.72 11.83 1.74
CA ALA A 137 -6.05 13.01 0.94
C ALA A 137 -7.07 13.91 1.64
N LYS A 138 -8.10 13.33 2.28
CA LYS A 138 -9.06 14.09 3.07
C LYS A 138 -8.40 14.75 4.28
N ALA A 139 -7.56 14.03 5.01
CA ALA A 139 -6.85 14.58 6.16
C ALA A 139 -5.93 15.75 5.78
N GLN A 140 -5.26 15.66 4.63
CA GLN A 140 -4.45 16.75 4.09
C GLN A 140 -5.32 17.97 3.73
N ALA A 141 -6.44 17.77 3.04
CA ALA A 141 -7.35 18.86 2.69
C ALA A 141 -7.93 19.56 3.92
N ASP A 142 -8.30 18.80 4.96
CA ASP A 142 -8.79 19.35 6.22
C ASP A 142 -7.69 20.15 6.94
N ALA A 143 -6.44 19.68 6.92
CA ALA A 143 -5.29 20.39 7.50
C ALA A 143 -4.97 21.69 6.75
N ASP A 144 -4.99 21.67 5.42
CA ASP A 144 -4.78 22.85 4.58
C ASP A 144 -5.88 23.90 4.80
N ALA A 145 -7.14 23.46 4.93
CA ALA A 145 -8.26 24.34 5.24
C ALA A 145 -8.12 24.98 6.64
N ALA A 146 -7.69 24.21 7.64
CA ALA A 146 -7.45 24.72 8.99
C ALA A 146 -6.29 25.72 9.03
N ALA A 147 -5.18 25.43 8.35
CA ALA A 147 -4.03 26.32 8.25
C ALA A 147 -4.40 27.65 7.58
N LYS A 148 -5.21 27.60 6.51
CA LYS A 148 -5.72 28.80 5.85
C LYS A 148 -6.62 29.62 6.78
N ALA A 149 -7.55 28.98 7.49
CA ALA A 149 -8.43 29.67 8.42
C ALA A 149 -7.66 30.35 9.56
N GLN A 150 -6.58 29.72 10.05
CA GLN A 150 -5.69 30.32 11.04
C GLN A 150 -4.96 31.54 10.47
N ALA A 151 -4.39 31.44 9.27
CA ALA A 151 -3.70 32.57 8.61
C ALA A 151 -4.64 33.76 8.36
N ASP A 152 -5.87 33.49 7.91
CA ASP A 152 -6.90 34.53 7.70
C ASP A 152 -7.29 35.20 9.03
N ALA A 153 -7.41 34.43 10.12
CA ALA A 153 -7.71 34.96 11.45
C ALA A 153 -6.56 35.82 12.02
N GLU A 154 -5.31 35.37 11.86
CA GLU A 154 -4.11 36.12 12.26
C GLU A 154 -3.98 37.43 11.47
N ALA A 155 -4.21 37.39 10.15
CA ALA A 155 -4.19 38.57 9.30
C ALA A 155 -5.27 39.59 9.72
N LYS A 156 -6.48 39.11 10.02
CA LYS A 156 -7.55 39.98 10.53
C LYS A 156 -7.18 40.60 11.88
N ALA A 157 -6.66 39.81 12.82
CA ALA A 157 -6.24 40.31 14.13
C ALA A 157 -5.13 41.36 14.01
N ALA A 158 -4.18 41.17 13.10
CA ALA A 158 -3.12 42.15 12.84
C ALA A 158 -3.68 43.45 12.25
N ALA A 159 -4.64 43.38 11.33
CA ALA A 159 -5.30 44.55 10.76
C ALA A 159 -6.11 45.32 11.82
N ASP A 160 -6.88 44.61 12.66
CA ASP A 160 -7.65 45.21 13.76
C ASP A 160 -6.72 45.89 14.78
N ALA A 161 -5.58 45.27 15.11
CA ALA A 161 -4.58 45.84 16.02
C ALA A 161 -3.89 47.08 15.43
N ALA A 162 -3.59 47.08 14.13
CA ALA A 162 -3.02 48.24 13.45
C ALA A 162 -3.98 49.43 13.45
N ALA A 163 -5.27 49.19 13.16
CA ALA A 163 -6.30 50.22 13.20
C ALA A 163 -6.49 50.79 14.62
N ALA A 164 -6.45 49.94 15.65
CA ALA A 164 -6.52 50.38 17.05
C ALA A 164 -5.29 51.23 17.45
N ALA A 165 -4.09 50.86 16.97
CA ALA A 165 -2.88 51.63 17.21
C ALA A 165 -2.90 53.00 16.52
N GLU A 166 -3.44 53.07 15.30
CA GLU A 166 -3.63 54.34 14.58
C GLU A 166 -4.62 55.26 15.31
N ALA A 167 -5.76 54.72 15.75
CA ALA A 167 -6.74 55.47 16.54
C ALA A 167 -6.17 55.99 17.87
N ALA A 168 -5.41 55.15 18.60
CA ALA A 168 -4.74 55.56 19.84
C ALA A 168 -3.66 56.63 19.60
N ALA A 169 -2.95 56.57 18.48
CA ALA A 169 -1.98 57.59 18.10
C ALA A 169 -2.65 58.92 17.73
N GLU A 170 -3.83 58.89 17.09
CA GLU A 170 -4.63 60.07 16.80
C GLU A 170 -5.17 60.72 18.09
N GLU A 171 -5.73 59.94 19.00
CA GLU A 171 -6.20 60.43 20.31
C GLU A 171 -5.05 61.06 21.12
N ALA A 172 -3.87 60.43 21.13
CA ALA A 172 -2.69 60.98 21.79
C ALA A 172 -2.22 62.31 21.18
N ARG A 173 -2.33 62.47 19.85
CA ARG A 173 -2.03 63.74 19.17
C ARG A 173 -3.02 64.84 19.56
N GLN A 174 -4.32 64.53 19.57
CA GLN A 174 -5.36 65.48 20.00
C GLN A 174 -5.17 65.90 21.46
N ALA A 175 -4.86 64.95 22.35
CA ALA A 175 -4.59 65.26 23.75
C ALA A 175 -3.35 66.16 23.94
N ALA A 176 -2.29 65.92 23.15
CA ALA A 176 -1.09 66.75 23.18
C ALA A 176 -1.34 68.17 22.65
N GLU A 177 -2.16 68.32 21.61
CA GLU A 177 -2.58 69.63 21.07
C GLU A 177 -3.40 70.42 22.10
N ASN A 178 -4.43 69.80 22.70
CA ASN A 178 -5.24 70.43 23.75
C ASN A 178 -4.41 70.88 24.97
N ALA A 179 -3.42 70.08 25.38
CA ALA A 179 -2.53 70.42 26.50
C ALA A 179 -1.60 71.59 26.18
N ALA A 180 -1.21 71.77 24.91
CA ALA A 180 -0.40 72.90 24.47
C ALA A 180 -1.21 74.21 24.43
N ASP A 181 -2.49 74.13 24.02
CA ASP A 181 -3.39 75.29 24.02
C ASP A 181 -3.68 75.80 25.44
N GLU A 182 -3.91 74.91 26.42
CA GLU A 182 -4.09 75.32 27.83
C GLU A 182 -2.85 76.02 28.42
N GLN A 183 -1.63 75.69 27.98
CA GLN A 183 -0.42 76.40 28.40
C GLN A 183 -0.24 77.80 27.80
N SER A 184 -0.87 78.08 26.64
CA SER A 184 -0.79 79.39 25.98
C SER A 184 -1.60 80.48 26.71
N ASP A 185 -2.69 80.10 27.38
CA ASP A 185 -3.57 81.06 28.07
C ASP A 185 -3.00 81.57 29.41
N ASP A 186 -2.17 80.79 30.12
CA ASP A 186 -1.58 81.19 31.41
C ASP A 186 -0.32 82.08 31.23
N ASN A 187 0.38 81.98 30.08
CA ASN A 187 1.60 82.77 29.84
C ASN A 187 1.31 84.18 29.29
N SER A 188 0.06 84.51 28.95
CA SER A 188 -0.33 85.83 28.42
C SER A 188 -0.39 86.94 29.48
N ASP A 189 -0.31 86.62 30.78
CA ASP A 189 -0.28 87.60 31.88
C ASP A 189 1.14 87.96 32.38
N ASN A 190 2.20 87.34 31.83
CA ASN A 190 3.58 87.54 32.30
C ASN A 190 4.48 88.36 31.35
N GLU A 191 3.91 89.23 30.52
CA GLU A 191 4.66 90.25 29.76
C GLU A 191 4.38 91.66 30.29
N ASN A 192 4.79 91.96 31.53
CA ASN A 192 5.08 93.34 31.92
C ASN A 192 6.07 93.44 33.10
N LYS A 193 7.37 93.22 32.85
CA LYS A 193 8.40 93.76 33.75
C LYS A 193 9.69 94.12 32.99
N PRO A 194 9.99 95.42 32.83
CA PRO A 194 11.15 95.86 32.08
C PRO A 194 12.46 95.71 32.86
N ASP A 195 13.51 95.51 32.07
CA ASP A 195 14.93 95.37 32.39
C ASP A 195 15.45 96.34 33.46
N LYS A 196 16.32 95.81 34.32
CA LYS A 196 17.40 96.59 34.93
C LYS A 196 18.75 95.98 34.55
N GLU A 197 19.44 96.73 33.71
CA GLU A 197 20.88 96.67 33.46
C GLU A 197 21.67 96.56 34.76
N GLU A 198 22.52 95.54 34.89
CA GLU A 198 23.62 95.54 35.85
C GLU A 198 24.92 95.12 35.16
N LYS A 199 25.93 95.97 35.34
CA LYS A 199 27.16 96.12 34.55
C LYS A 199 28.18 95.00 34.81
N PRO A 200 29.16 94.81 33.91
CA PRO A 200 30.28 93.91 34.16
C PRO A 200 31.31 94.62 35.04
N ASP A 201 31.57 94.07 36.22
CA ASP A 201 32.76 94.42 36.99
C ASP A 201 33.94 93.52 36.61
N LYS A 202 35.07 94.18 36.70
CA LYS A 202 36.40 93.92 36.18
C LYS A 202 37.25 93.36 37.32
N ASP A 203 38.47 92.94 36.98
CA ASP A 203 39.59 92.61 37.87
C ASP A 203 39.55 91.15 38.39
N GLU A 204 40.61 90.33 38.35
CA GLU A 204 42.03 90.42 37.96
C GLU A 204 42.55 88.97 37.81
#